data_AF-A0A452ZFD9-F1
#
_entry.id   AF-A0A452ZFD9-F1
#
_cell.length_a   1.000
_cell.length_b   1.000
_cell.length_c   1.000
_cell.angle_alpha   90.00
_cell.angle_beta   90.00
_cell.angle_gamma   90.00
#
_symmetry.space_group_name_H-M   'P 1'
#
loop_
_entity.id
_entity.type
_entity.pdbx_description
1 polymer ?
#
loop_
_entity_poly.entity_id
_entity_poly.type
_entity_poly.pdbx_seq_one_letter_code
_entity_poly.pdbx_strand_id
1 'polypeptide(L)'
;MLKEKTGKDDIEVGSIRMTLFNVFGEDASPKIKKFMKVMLEKLQQGQHGGVVGLVGALAQELIRAKLQGKQEELKPAMEQEVHGVEEVYAGTTARAPHNGVLISGCQTDQTSADATTAKGLSYGALSNAIQSILADKDGKVSNKELVLRARQLLSKQGYKQQPGLYCSDRHTEVAFIC
;
A
#
# COMPACT_ATOMS: atom_id res chain seq x y z
N MET A 1 -6.27 16.35 -1.58
CA MET A 1 -6.87 15.12 -2.11
C MET A 1 -7.87 14.42 -1.18
N LEU A 2 -7.51 13.79 -0.05
CA LEU A 2 -8.52 13.04 0.73
C LEU A 2 -9.59 13.97 1.34
N LYS A 3 -9.18 15.13 1.88
CA LYS A 3 -10.09 16.20 2.35
C LYS A 3 -11.05 16.63 1.25
N GLU A 4 -10.49 17.06 0.12
CA GLU A 4 -11.21 17.46 -1.09
C GLU A 4 -12.20 16.40 -1.61
N LYS A 5 -11.79 15.13 -1.73
CA LYS A 5 -12.66 14.04 -2.21
C LYS A 5 -13.83 13.73 -1.28
N THR A 6 -13.71 14.08 0.00
CA THR A 6 -14.71 13.74 1.03
C THR A 6 -15.49 14.95 1.52
N GLY A 7 -15.07 16.17 1.14
CA GLY A 7 -15.60 17.43 1.66
C GLY A 7 -15.33 17.63 3.16
N LYS A 8 -14.35 16.92 3.74
CA LYS A 8 -14.04 16.97 5.18
C LYS A 8 -12.68 17.62 5.42
N ASP A 9 -12.65 18.71 6.18
CA ASP A 9 -11.41 19.47 6.43
C ASP A 9 -10.63 19.01 7.66
N ASP A 10 -11.21 18.13 8.48
CA ASP A 10 -10.71 17.64 9.77
C ASP A 10 -9.95 16.30 9.69
N ILE A 11 -9.44 15.95 8.51
CA ILE A 11 -8.64 14.74 8.31
C ILE A 11 -7.17 15.02 8.65
N GLU A 12 -6.65 14.34 9.67
CA GLU A 12 -5.28 14.49 10.17
C GLU A 12 -4.65 13.12 10.45
N VAL A 13 -3.35 13.11 10.76
CA VAL A 13 -2.68 11.89 11.23
C VAL A 13 -3.42 11.35 12.46
N GLY A 14 -3.76 10.07 12.44
CA GLY A 14 -4.59 9.43 13.47
C GLY A 14 -6.04 9.19 13.03
N SER A 15 -6.64 10.05 12.20
CA SER A 15 -8.02 9.88 11.72
C SER A 15 -8.13 9.23 10.33
N ILE A 16 -7.03 9.12 9.59
CA ILE A 16 -7.02 8.62 8.19
C ILE A 16 -7.75 7.27 8.03
N ARG A 17 -7.43 6.25 8.84
CA ARG A 17 -8.04 4.90 8.71
C ARG A 17 -9.55 4.93 8.97
N MET A 18 -9.96 5.70 9.97
CA MET A 18 -11.37 5.91 10.32
C MET A 18 -12.12 6.57 9.15
N THR A 19 -11.52 7.62 8.57
CA THR A 19 -12.12 8.32 7.44
C THR A 19 -12.25 7.43 6.22
N LEU A 20 -11.21 6.64 5.90
CA LEU A 20 -11.26 5.68 4.79
C LEU A 20 -12.37 4.64 5.00
N PHE A 21 -12.51 4.10 6.20
CA PHE A 21 -13.64 3.20 6.49
C PHE A 21 -14.99 3.89 6.36
N ASN A 22 -15.12 5.12 6.86
CA ASN A 22 -16.39 5.84 6.77
C ASN A 22 -16.79 6.18 5.33
N VAL A 23 -15.83 6.36 4.43
CA VAL A 23 -16.07 6.72 3.03
C VAL A 23 -16.31 5.48 2.18
N PHE A 24 -15.53 4.41 2.38
CA PHE A 24 -15.53 3.24 1.51
C PHE A 24 -16.29 2.04 2.09
N GLY A 25 -16.56 2.00 3.39
CA GLY A 25 -17.32 0.93 4.04
C GLY A 25 -16.75 -0.46 3.71
N GLU A 26 -17.52 -1.24 2.95
CA GLU A 26 -17.10 -2.56 2.47
C GLU A 26 -15.86 -2.55 1.58
N ASP A 27 -15.70 -1.51 0.76
CA ASP A 27 -14.59 -1.38 -0.19
C ASP A 27 -13.30 -0.89 0.47
N ALA A 28 -13.35 -0.59 1.78
CA ALA A 28 -12.14 -0.31 2.54
C ALA A 28 -11.24 -1.55 2.61
N SER A 29 -9.92 -1.33 2.56
CA SER A 29 -8.96 -2.44 2.61
C SER A 29 -9.19 -3.35 3.84
N PRO A 30 -8.97 -4.67 3.74
CA PRO A 30 -9.21 -5.59 4.85
C PRO A 30 -8.52 -5.19 6.16
N LYS A 31 -7.30 -4.65 6.07
CA LYS A 31 -6.56 -4.17 7.25
C LYS A 31 -7.21 -2.97 7.93
N ILE A 32 -7.86 -2.08 7.17
CA ILE A 32 -8.66 -0.98 7.72
C ILE A 32 -9.92 -1.54 8.40
N LYS A 33 -10.62 -2.49 7.79
CA LYS A 33 -11.81 -3.11 8.40
C LYS A 33 -11.46 -3.83 9.72
N LYS A 34 -10.35 -4.58 9.76
CA LYS A 34 -9.82 -5.18 11.00
C LYS A 34 -9.45 -4.13 12.05
N PHE A 35 -8.77 -3.06 11.65
CA PHE A 35 -8.44 -1.95 12.54
C PHE A 35 -9.70 -1.35 13.18
N MET A 36 -10.74 -1.14 12.38
CA MET A 36 -12.03 -0.63 12.86
C MET A 36 -12.69 -1.56 13.87
N LYS A 37 -12.65 -2.87 13.65
CA LYS A 37 -13.17 -3.86 14.61
C LYS A 37 -12.51 -3.72 15.98
N VAL A 38 -11.17 -3.72 16.00
CA VAL A 38 -10.40 -3.55 17.24
C VAL A 38 -10.71 -2.23 17.94
N MET A 39 -10.91 -1.15 17.17
CA MET A 39 -11.27 0.16 17.73
C MET A 39 -12.67 0.16 18.37
N LEU A 40 -13.64 -0.49 17.72
CA LEU A 40 -15.01 -0.61 18.23
C LEU A 40 -15.07 -1.43 19.52
N GLU A 41 -14.39 -2.58 19.55
CA GLU A 41 -14.33 -3.47 20.72
C GLU A 41 -13.67 -2.78 21.92
N LYS A 42 -12.56 -2.06 21.70
CA LYS A 42 -11.89 -1.29 22.78
C LYS A 42 -12.78 -0.20 23.35
N LEU A 43 -13.58 0.46 22.52
CA LEU A 43 -14.51 1.48 22.99
C LEU A 43 -15.66 0.88 23.80
N GLN A 44 -16.22 -0.26 23.37
CA GLN A 44 -17.26 -0.98 24.11
C GLN A 44 -16.77 -1.48 25.48
N GLN A 45 -15.51 -1.90 25.58
CA GLN A 45 -14.92 -2.40 26.82
C GLN A 45 -14.47 -1.31 27.78
N GLY A 46 -14.67 -0.02 27.46
CA GLY A 46 -14.25 1.08 28.33
C GLY A 46 -12.74 1.21 28.50
N GLN A 47 -11.93 0.53 27.68
CA GLN A 47 -10.46 0.63 27.74
C GLN A 47 -9.99 1.94 27.10
N HIS A 48 -9.85 2.97 27.93
CA HIS A 48 -9.44 4.32 27.51
C HIS A 48 -7.90 4.50 27.43
N GLY A 49 -7.11 3.42 27.53
CA GLY A 49 -5.65 3.49 27.55
C GLY A 49 -5.02 3.61 26.16
N GLY A 50 -4.32 4.73 25.91
CA GLY A 50 -3.34 4.98 24.84
C GLY A 50 -3.90 5.13 23.42
N VAL A 51 -4.72 4.18 22.96
CA VAL A 51 -5.24 4.16 21.58
C VAL A 51 -6.35 5.19 21.38
N VAL A 52 -7.17 5.43 22.41
CA VAL A 52 -8.23 6.44 22.42
C VAL A 52 -7.66 7.87 22.42
N GLY A 53 -6.45 8.07 22.96
CA GLY A 53 -5.75 9.37 22.95
C GLY A 53 -5.15 9.75 21.60
N LEU A 54 -4.99 8.79 20.68
CA LEU A 54 -4.53 9.03 19.30
C LEU A 54 -5.67 9.36 18.33
N VAL A 55 -6.92 9.12 18.78
CA VAL A 55 -8.13 9.28 17.99
C VAL A 55 -8.72 10.63 18.38
N GLY A 56 -8.59 11.62 17.50
CA GLY A 56 -9.14 12.95 17.71
C GLY A 56 -10.61 12.92 18.10
N ALA A 57 -11.09 13.95 18.81
CA ALA A 57 -12.44 14.02 19.39
C ALA A 57 -13.54 13.66 18.39
N LEU A 58 -13.41 14.08 17.14
CA LEU A 58 -14.33 13.77 16.06
C LEU A 58 -14.41 12.26 15.75
N ALA A 59 -13.30 11.54 15.74
CA ALA A 59 -13.32 10.12 15.48
C ALA A 59 -13.91 9.33 16.65
N GLN A 60 -13.82 9.83 17.89
CA GLN A 60 -14.61 9.29 19.01
C GLN A 60 -16.11 9.55 18.83
N GLU A 61 -16.50 10.76 18.41
CA GLU A 61 -17.91 11.09 18.12
C GLU A 61 -18.49 10.26 16.98
N LEU A 62 -17.72 10.05 15.91
CA LEU A 62 -18.13 9.27 14.74
C LEU A 62 -18.35 7.80 15.12
N ILE A 63 -17.48 7.23 15.96
CA ILE A 63 -17.67 5.87 16.48
C ILE A 63 -18.88 5.80 17.42
N ARG A 64 -19.03 6.75 18.35
CA ARG A 64 -20.18 6.79 19.29
C ARG A 64 -21.52 6.94 18.56
N ALA A 65 -21.58 7.81 17.55
CA ALA A 65 -22.77 8.01 16.73
C ALA A 65 -23.14 6.75 15.94
N LYS A 66 -22.16 5.97 15.46
CA LYS A 66 -22.44 4.70 14.76
C LYS A 66 -22.91 3.59 15.70
N LEU A 67 -22.37 3.53 16.93
CA LEU A 67 -22.82 2.56 17.95
C LEU A 67 -24.27 2.80 18.41
N GLN A 68 -24.77 4.03 18.33
CA GLN A 68 -26.11 4.39 18.83
C GLN A 68 -27.24 4.25 17.79
N GLY A 69 -26.96 3.96 16.52
CA GLY A 69 -28.05 3.81 15.53
C GLY A 69 -27.69 3.39 14.09
N LYS A 70 -26.43 3.06 13.78
CA LYS A 70 -25.99 2.71 12.41
C LYS A 70 -25.18 1.42 12.37
N GLN A 71 -25.72 0.38 12.99
CA GLN A 71 -25.05 -0.91 13.15
C GLN A 71 -24.71 -1.57 11.80
N GLU A 72 -25.56 -1.38 10.78
CA GLU A 72 -25.30 -1.82 9.39
C GLU A 72 -24.02 -1.21 8.79
N GLU A 73 -23.71 0.06 9.07
CA GLU A 73 -22.48 0.70 8.56
C GLU A 73 -21.20 0.18 9.24
N LEU A 74 -21.33 -0.57 10.35
CA LEU A 74 -20.22 -1.19 11.08
C LEU A 74 -20.04 -2.67 10.74
N LYS A 75 -21.03 -3.28 10.09
CA LYS A 75 -21.01 -4.68 9.65
C LYS A 75 -19.70 -5.07 8.91
N PRO A 76 -19.18 -4.28 7.94
CA PRO A 76 -17.92 -4.59 7.27
C PRO A 76 -16.74 -4.85 8.22
N ALA A 77 -16.70 -4.12 9.34
CA ALA A 77 -15.67 -4.28 10.36
C ALA A 77 -15.99 -5.45 11.28
N MET A 78 -17.23 -5.58 11.77
CA MET A 78 -17.63 -6.61 12.73
C MET A 78 -17.44 -8.03 12.19
N GLU A 79 -17.64 -8.23 10.88
CA GLU A 79 -17.46 -9.51 10.19
C GLU A 79 -16.00 -9.94 9.99
N GLN A 80 -15.02 -9.05 10.25
CA GLN A 80 -13.62 -9.41 10.09
C GLN A 80 -13.14 -10.37 11.19
N GLU A 81 -12.39 -11.40 10.82
CA GLU A 81 -11.68 -12.24 11.79
C GLU A 81 -10.38 -11.56 12.22
N VAL A 82 -10.21 -11.37 13.53
CA VAL A 82 -9.01 -10.78 14.15
C VAL A 82 -8.61 -11.66 15.32
N HIS A 83 -7.40 -12.23 15.28
CA HIS A 83 -6.90 -13.15 16.31
C HIS A 83 -6.04 -12.45 17.37
N GLY A 84 -5.57 -11.22 17.08
CA GLY A 84 -4.81 -10.38 18.01
C GLY A 84 -4.80 -8.92 17.60
N VAL A 85 -4.61 -8.02 18.58
CA VAL A 85 -4.55 -6.57 18.32
C VAL A 85 -3.32 -6.17 17.52
N GLU A 86 -2.29 -7.01 17.51
CA GLU A 86 -1.04 -6.83 16.80
C GLU A 86 -1.24 -6.90 15.29
N GLU A 87 -2.25 -7.64 14.81
CA GLU A 87 -2.57 -7.75 13.37
C GLU A 87 -2.87 -6.39 12.72
N VAL A 88 -3.44 -5.48 13.51
CA VAL A 88 -3.86 -4.16 13.02
C VAL A 88 -2.77 -3.09 13.18
N TYR A 89 -1.63 -3.45 13.77
CA TYR A 89 -0.49 -2.53 13.87
C TYR A 89 0.07 -2.19 12.49
N ALA A 90 0.60 -0.98 12.37
CA ALA A 90 1.24 -0.54 11.13
C ALA A 90 2.51 -1.36 10.89
N GLY A 91 2.72 -1.80 9.64
CA GLY A 91 3.96 -2.51 9.25
C GLY A 91 4.04 -3.99 9.64
N THR A 92 2.91 -4.67 9.91
CA THR A 92 2.94 -6.13 10.09
C THR A 92 3.55 -6.85 8.88
N THR A 93 4.35 -7.86 9.15
CA THR A 93 5.07 -8.62 8.13
C THR A 93 4.14 -9.64 7.48
N ALA A 94 3.98 -9.57 6.15
CA ALA A 94 3.42 -10.64 5.34
C ALA A 94 4.50 -11.20 4.43
N ARG A 95 4.52 -12.52 4.22
CA ARG A 95 5.46 -13.16 3.29
C ARG A 95 4.85 -13.17 1.89
N ALA A 96 5.67 -12.83 0.90
CA ALA A 96 5.28 -13.01 -0.49
C ALA A 96 5.13 -14.51 -0.80
N PRO A 97 4.19 -14.92 -1.68
CA PRO A 97 4.05 -16.32 -2.09
C PRO A 97 5.36 -16.85 -2.71
N HIS A 98 5.68 -18.12 -2.45
CA HIS A 98 6.91 -18.75 -2.97
C HIS A 98 6.99 -18.82 -4.51
N ASN A 99 5.85 -18.72 -5.19
CA ASN A 99 5.73 -18.73 -6.66
C ASN A 99 5.64 -17.32 -7.26
N GLY A 100 5.78 -16.27 -6.44
CA GLY A 100 5.72 -14.89 -6.90
C GLY A 100 7.10 -14.35 -7.29
N VAL A 101 7.10 -13.46 -8.28
CA VAL A 101 8.23 -12.58 -8.61
C VAL A 101 7.74 -11.15 -8.46
N LEU A 102 8.42 -10.37 -7.62
CA LEU A 102 8.16 -8.94 -7.45
C LEU A 102 9.36 -8.15 -7.95
N ILE A 103 9.13 -7.20 -8.85
CA ILE A 103 10.10 -6.18 -9.23
C ILE A 103 9.64 -4.83 -8.69
N SER A 104 10.46 -4.20 -7.84
CA SER A 104 10.15 -2.88 -7.29
C SER A 104 10.77 -1.75 -8.13
N GLY A 105 10.12 -0.57 -8.15
CA GLY A 105 10.63 0.65 -8.80
C GLY A 105 11.99 1.12 -8.27
N CYS A 106 12.21 0.93 -6.98
CA CYS A 106 13.37 1.42 -6.25
C CYS A 106 13.60 0.60 -4.97
N GLN A 107 14.70 0.89 -4.26
CA GLN A 107 14.89 0.43 -2.87
C GLN A 107 14.00 1.22 -1.91
N THR A 108 13.83 0.72 -0.68
CA THR A 108 12.91 1.31 0.32
C THR A 108 13.32 2.70 0.81
N ASP A 109 14.58 3.08 0.61
CA ASP A 109 15.17 4.39 0.94
C ASP A 109 15.20 5.37 -0.26
N GLN A 110 14.57 5.00 -1.37
CA GLN A 110 14.58 5.74 -2.63
C GLN A 110 13.16 6.03 -3.13
N THR A 111 13.07 6.91 -4.14
CA THR A 111 11.82 7.26 -4.81
C THR A 111 11.84 6.81 -6.26
N SER A 112 10.77 6.16 -6.71
CA SER A 112 10.56 5.86 -8.13
C SER A 112 10.11 7.11 -8.88
N ALA A 113 10.66 7.36 -10.06
CA ALA A 113 10.46 8.59 -10.83
C ALA A 113 9.41 8.43 -11.92
N ASP A 114 8.57 9.45 -12.03
CA ASP A 114 7.82 9.78 -13.24
C ASP A 114 8.66 10.77 -14.07
N ALA A 115 8.80 10.50 -15.36
CA ALA A 115 9.63 11.28 -16.27
C ALA A 115 8.80 11.86 -17.40
N THR A 116 9.08 13.11 -17.77
CA THR A 116 8.41 13.80 -18.87
C THR A 116 9.45 14.34 -19.85
N THR A 117 9.32 13.99 -21.12
CA THR A 117 10.18 14.51 -22.18
C THR A 117 9.86 15.98 -22.47
N ALA A 118 10.79 16.69 -23.12
CA ALA A 118 10.54 18.07 -23.59
C ALA A 118 9.33 18.19 -24.55
N LYS A 119 8.91 17.07 -25.17
CA LYS A 119 7.73 17.00 -26.05
C LYS A 119 6.43 16.71 -25.29
N GLY A 120 6.46 16.63 -23.96
CA GLY A 120 5.28 16.40 -23.11
C GLY A 120 4.88 14.94 -22.94
N LEU A 121 5.63 13.97 -23.47
CA LEU A 121 5.38 12.54 -23.24
C LEU A 121 5.86 12.14 -21.84
N SER A 122 4.97 11.54 -21.04
CA SER A 122 5.25 11.10 -19.67
C SER A 122 5.28 9.58 -19.53
N TYR A 123 6.17 9.06 -18.70
CA TYR A 123 6.32 7.63 -18.42
C TYR A 123 6.91 7.37 -17.04
N GLY A 124 6.63 6.21 -16.45
CA GLY A 124 7.35 5.72 -15.28
C GLY A 124 8.74 5.23 -15.66
N ALA A 125 9.78 5.70 -14.97
CA ALA A 125 11.17 5.46 -15.36
C ALA A 125 11.53 3.96 -15.41
N LEU A 126 11.13 3.15 -14.41
CA LEU A 126 11.36 1.70 -14.44
C LEU A 126 10.59 1.03 -15.58
N SER A 127 9.30 1.32 -15.72
CA SER A 127 8.45 0.69 -16.74
C SER A 127 9.00 0.96 -18.15
N ASN A 128 9.45 2.18 -18.42
CA ASN A 128 10.08 2.52 -19.69
C ASN A 128 11.45 1.83 -19.87
N ALA A 129 12.24 1.67 -18.80
CA ALA A 129 13.50 0.94 -18.86
C ALA A 129 13.27 -0.54 -19.22
N ILE A 130 12.27 -1.20 -18.62
CA ILE A 130 11.87 -2.58 -18.95
C ILE A 130 11.49 -2.69 -20.43
N GLN A 131 10.63 -1.79 -20.92
CA GLN A 131 10.21 -1.78 -22.33
C GLN A 131 11.42 -1.59 -23.28
N SER A 132 12.35 -0.71 -22.92
CA SER A 132 13.56 -0.46 -23.72
C SER A 132 14.46 -1.70 -23.81
N ILE A 133 14.59 -2.46 -22.72
CA ILE A 133 15.37 -3.70 -22.69
C ILE A 133 14.70 -4.80 -23.50
N LEU A 134 13.38 -4.94 -23.39
CA LEU A 134 12.62 -5.94 -24.14
C LEU A 134 12.54 -5.64 -25.65
N ALA A 135 12.70 -4.38 -26.04
CA ALA A 135 12.77 -3.97 -27.44
C ALA A 135 14.14 -4.27 -28.09
N ASP A 136 15.17 -4.56 -27.28
CA ASP A 136 16.46 -4.99 -27.77
C ASP A 136 16.34 -6.40 -28.40
N LYS A 137 17.06 -6.66 -29.48
CA LYS A 137 16.88 -7.89 -30.29
C LYS A 137 17.50 -9.15 -29.65
N ASP A 138 17.99 -9.02 -28.42
CA ASP A 138 18.68 -10.05 -27.66
C ASP A 138 17.72 -11.02 -26.97
N GLY A 139 17.19 -11.98 -27.72
CA GLY A 139 16.64 -13.24 -27.19
C GLY A 139 15.71 -13.14 -25.97
N LYS A 140 15.72 -14.16 -25.11
CA LYS A 140 14.97 -14.17 -23.83
C LYS A 140 15.85 -13.58 -22.73
N VAL A 141 15.29 -12.68 -21.93
CA VAL A 141 15.95 -12.08 -20.75
C VAL A 141 15.45 -12.75 -19.46
N SER A 142 16.35 -13.07 -18.52
CA SER A 142 15.94 -13.59 -17.21
C SER A 142 15.41 -12.51 -16.27
N ASN A 143 14.69 -12.88 -15.21
CA ASN A 143 14.20 -11.92 -14.20
C ASN A 143 15.35 -11.10 -13.58
N LYS A 144 16.46 -11.77 -13.24
CA LYS A 144 17.66 -11.11 -12.71
C LYS A 144 18.31 -10.19 -13.74
N GLU A 145 18.49 -10.67 -14.95
CA GLU A 145 19.13 -9.90 -16.01
C GLU A 145 18.33 -8.64 -16.34
N LEU A 146 17.00 -8.75 -16.41
CA LEU A 146 16.12 -7.61 -16.63
C LEU A 146 16.35 -6.51 -15.59
N VAL A 147 16.39 -6.87 -14.31
CA VAL A 147 16.58 -5.90 -13.21
C VAL A 147 17.99 -5.30 -13.23
N LEU A 148 19.03 -6.09 -13.52
CA LEU A 148 20.40 -5.59 -13.62
C LEU A 148 20.56 -4.64 -14.81
N ARG A 149 20.04 -4.98 -15.99
CA ARG A 149 20.04 -4.10 -17.17
C ARG A 149 19.23 -2.82 -16.90
N ALA A 150 18.09 -2.91 -16.21
CA ALA A 150 17.26 -1.75 -15.84
C ALA A 150 18.01 -0.79 -14.92
N ARG A 151 18.71 -1.29 -13.90
CA ARG A 151 19.57 -0.47 -13.02
C ARG A 151 20.64 0.29 -13.81
N GLN A 152 21.32 -0.40 -14.72
CA GLN A 152 22.35 0.22 -15.56
C GLN A 152 21.77 1.31 -16.45
N LEU A 153 20.63 1.05 -17.09
CA LEU A 153 19.99 2.03 -17.98
C LEU A 153 19.53 3.28 -17.20
N LEU A 154 18.89 3.08 -16.05
CA LEU A 154 18.43 4.17 -15.19
C LEU A 154 19.59 5.02 -14.66
N SER A 155 20.70 4.37 -14.25
CA SER A 155 21.91 5.08 -13.81
C SER A 155 22.51 5.92 -14.94
N LYS A 156 22.57 5.39 -16.18
CA LYS A 156 23.06 6.14 -17.36
C LYS A 156 22.18 7.35 -17.69
N GLN A 157 20.89 7.26 -17.42
CA GLN A 157 19.91 8.33 -17.60
C GLN A 157 19.90 9.34 -16.44
N GLY A 158 20.73 9.15 -15.41
CA GLY A 158 20.85 10.06 -14.27
C GLY A 158 19.83 9.83 -13.15
N TYR A 159 19.04 8.74 -13.20
CA TYR A 159 18.13 8.40 -12.10
C TYR A 159 18.88 7.78 -10.92
N LYS A 160 18.48 8.17 -9.70
CA LYS A 160 19.00 7.60 -8.46
C LYS A 160 18.34 6.27 -8.07
N GLN A 161 17.16 5.98 -8.63
CA GLN A 161 16.38 4.79 -8.27
C GLN A 161 17.08 3.50 -8.71
N GLN A 162 17.03 2.48 -7.86
CA GLN A 162 17.62 1.16 -8.10
C GLN A 162 16.53 0.08 -7.94
N PRO A 163 15.96 -0.42 -9.05
CA PRO A 163 14.93 -1.44 -9.02
C PRO A 163 15.34 -2.69 -8.24
N GLY A 164 14.44 -3.32 -7.48
CA GLY A 164 14.70 -4.54 -6.71
C GLY A 164 14.07 -5.78 -7.35
N LEU A 165 14.67 -6.96 -7.14
CA LEU A 165 14.08 -8.26 -7.50
C LEU A 165 13.86 -9.07 -6.22
N TYR A 166 12.63 -9.53 -6.01
CA TYR A 166 12.24 -10.36 -4.86
C TYR A 166 11.49 -11.58 -5.37
N CYS A 167 12.12 -12.74 -5.28
CA CYS A 167 11.54 -14.02 -5.69
C CYS A 167 12.27 -15.16 -4.96
N SER A 168 11.79 -16.40 -5.09
CA SER A 168 12.57 -17.56 -4.68
C SER A 168 13.71 -17.84 -5.68
N ASP A 169 14.80 -18.44 -5.22
CA ASP A 169 16.02 -18.67 -6.01
C ASP A 169 15.74 -19.30 -7.39
N ARG A 170 14.83 -20.26 -7.44
CA ARG A 170 14.40 -20.95 -8.68
C ARG A 170 13.81 -20.03 -9.76
N HIS A 171 13.33 -18.84 -9.42
CA HIS A 171 12.77 -17.87 -10.38
C HIS A 171 13.78 -16.78 -10.78
N THR A 172 14.99 -16.81 -10.24
CA THR A 172 15.99 -15.76 -10.50
C THR A 172 16.45 -15.77 -11.96
N GLU A 173 16.74 -16.96 -12.48
CA GLU A 173 17.34 -17.16 -13.81
C GLU A 173 16.34 -17.65 -14.86
N VAL A 174 15.05 -17.78 -14.51
CA VAL A 174 14.01 -18.09 -15.51
C VAL A 174 13.67 -16.85 -16.34
N ALA A 175 13.14 -17.09 -17.55
CA ALA A 175 12.71 -16.03 -18.45
C ALA A 175 11.67 -15.11 -17.79
N PHE A 176 11.76 -13.82 -18.09
CA PHE A 176 10.76 -12.85 -17.68
C PHE A 176 9.42 -13.11 -18.40
N ILE A 177 8.37 -13.36 -17.62
CA ILE A 177 6.98 -13.66 -18.05
C ILE A 177 6.81 -14.97 -18.85
N CYS A 178 7.37 -15.13 -20.06
CA CYS A 178 7.23 -16.35 -20.88
C CYS A 178 8.28 -16.52 -22.00
#